data_AF-A0A1G8AJ27-F1
#
_entry.id   AF-A0A1G8AJ27-F1
#
_cell.length_a   1.000
_cell.length_b   1.000
_cell.length_c   1.000
_cell.angle_alpha   90.00
_cell.angle_beta   90.00
_cell.angle_gamma   90.00
#
_symmetry.space_group_name_H-M   'P 1'
#
loop_
_entity.id
_entity.type
_entity.pdbx_description
1 polymer ?
#
loop_
_entity_poly.entity_id
_entity_poly.type
_entity_poly.pdbx_seq_one_letter_code
_entity_poly.pdbx_strand_id
1 'polypeptide(L)'
;MPYTSLTTSDSSITPQIMQDEGTMKAFQSVAQSTALAVQDAVDNLRNVNTISSTAIGVAMAQMLAVPADAEQYTPIVTAAQALATSAAANFLVVGQNAATVLSGFPSK
;
A
#
# COMPACT_ATOMS: atom_id res chain seq x y z
N MET A 1 37.74 11.25 33.56
CA MET A 1 36.69 10.31 33.11
C MET A 1 37.39 9.14 32.43
N PRO A 2 37.34 7.92 32.97
CA PRO A 2 38.05 6.79 32.41
C PRO A 2 37.32 6.30 31.15
N TYR A 3 38.08 6.06 30.08
CA TYR A 3 37.64 5.29 28.93
C TYR A 3 37.42 3.84 29.37
N THR A 4 36.16 3.42 29.49
CA THR A 4 35.84 1.99 29.60
C THR A 4 36.11 1.37 28.25
N SER A 5 37.24 0.67 28.12
CA SER A 5 37.55 -0.16 26.97
C SER A 5 36.42 -1.17 26.76
N LEU A 6 35.77 -1.10 25.60
CA LEU A 6 34.96 -2.20 25.09
C LEU A 6 35.89 -3.40 24.92
N THR A 7 35.92 -4.26 25.93
CA THR A 7 36.53 -5.58 25.82
C THR A 7 35.65 -6.37 24.85
N THR A 8 36.10 -6.51 23.61
CA THR A 8 35.60 -7.53 22.71
C THR A 8 36.01 -8.87 23.29
N SER A 9 35.20 -9.41 24.22
CA SER A 9 35.30 -10.82 24.60
C SER A 9 34.80 -11.64 23.42
N ASP A 10 35.74 -11.93 22.53
CA ASP A 10 35.68 -12.86 21.41
C ASP A 10 35.39 -14.27 21.94
N SER A 11 34.13 -14.51 22.28
CA SER A 11 33.63 -15.81 22.73
C SER A 11 32.15 -15.93 22.37
N SER A 12 31.93 -16.64 21.27
CA SER A 12 30.69 -17.21 20.78
C SER A 12 29.64 -16.24 20.27
N ILE A 13 29.64 -16.03 18.95
CA ILE A 13 28.37 -16.00 18.25
C ILE A 13 27.69 -17.35 18.54
N THR A 14 26.76 -17.37 19.50
CA THR A 14 25.97 -18.56 19.81
C THR A 14 24.86 -18.71 18.76
N PRO A 15 24.40 -19.95 18.48
CA PRO A 15 23.29 -20.18 17.55
C PRO A 15 22.04 -19.33 17.86
N GLN A 16 21.80 -19.01 19.13
CA GLN A 16 20.72 -18.13 19.57
C GLN A 16 20.86 -16.70 19.06
N ILE A 17 22.05 -16.07 19.15
CA ILE A 17 22.26 -14.71 18.62
C ILE A 17 22.07 -14.67 17.10
N MET A 18 22.56 -15.69 16.37
CA MET A 18 22.33 -15.79 14.92
C MET A 18 20.85 -15.97 14.58
N GLN A 19 20.12 -16.75 15.39
CA GLN A 19 18.69 -16.98 15.21
C GLN A 19 17.87 -15.72 15.49
N ASP A 20 18.23 -14.95 16.51
CA ASP A 20 17.61 -13.66 16.85
C ASP A 20 17.88 -12.62 15.76
N GLU A 21 19.12 -12.52 15.27
CA GLU A 21 19.48 -11.65 14.16
C GLU A 21 18.77 -12.03 12.86
N GLY A 22 18.67 -13.33 12.56
CA GLY A 22 17.93 -13.84 11.41
C GLY A 22 16.45 -13.51 11.47
N THR A 23 15.83 -13.67 12.64
CA THR A 23 14.42 -13.33 12.89
C THR A 23 14.19 -11.84 12.76
N MET A 24 15.08 -10.99 13.29
CA MET A 24 14.98 -9.53 13.14
C MET A 24 15.11 -9.09 11.68
N LYS A 25 16.05 -9.64 10.93
CA LYS A 25 16.20 -9.34 9.49
C LYS A 25 14.95 -9.76 8.71
N ALA A 26 14.38 -10.92 9.03
CA ALA A 26 13.14 -11.38 8.42
C ALA A 26 11.96 -10.45 8.76
N PHE A 27 11.81 -10.03 10.03
CA PHE A 27 10.78 -9.06 10.44
C PHE A 27 10.94 -7.73 9.69
N GLN A 28 12.16 -7.21 9.58
CA GLN A 28 12.44 -5.97 8.83
C GLN A 28 12.08 -6.12 7.33
N SER A 29 12.43 -7.27 6.72
CA SER A 29 12.07 -7.56 5.32
C SER A 29 10.56 -7.63 5.13
N VAL A 30 9.83 -8.26 6.06
CA VAL A 30 8.37 -8.33 6.03
C VAL A 30 7.78 -6.94 6.18
N ALA A 31 8.21 -6.16 7.17
CA ALA A 31 7.76 -4.79 7.37
C ALA A 31 8.01 -3.89 6.16
N GLN A 32 9.16 -4.03 5.50
CA GLN A 32 9.44 -3.29 4.26
C GLN A 32 8.53 -3.74 3.12
N SER A 33 8.36 -5.04 2.92
CA SER A 33 7.49 -5.57 1.85
C SER A 33 6.02 -5.16 2.03
N THR A 34 5.51 -5.15 3.27
CA THR A 34 4.15 -4.71 3.56
C THR A 34 4.01 -3.20 3.35
N ALA A 35 5.03 -2.41 3.73
CA ALA A 35 5.05 -0.98 3.46
C ALA A 35 5.06 -0.66 1.96
N LEU A 36 5.77 -1.45 1.14
CA LEU A 36 5.75 -1.31 -0.32
C LEU A 36 4.38 -1.68 -0.90
N ALA A 37 3.78 -2.78 -0.45
CA ALA A 37 2.44 -3.18 -0.90
C ALA A 37 1.37 -2.10 -0.61
N VAL A 38 1.45 -1.46 0.56
CA VAL A 38 0.56 -0.34 0.91
C VAL A 38 0.82 0.88 0.01
N GLN A 39 2.08 1.20 -0.29
CA GLN A 39 2.44 2.30 -1.20
C GLN A 39 1.90 2.05 -2.61
N ASP A 40 2.11 0.85 -3.16
CA ASP A 40 1.60 0.45 -4.47
C ASP A 40 0.07 0.57 -4.54
N ALA A 41 -0.63 0.20 -3.47
CA ALA A 41 -2.08 0.33 -3.38
C ALA A 41 -2.53 1.80 -3.33
N VAL A 42 -1.80 2.69 -2.64
CA VAL A 42 -2.05 4.13 -2.67
C VAL A 42 -1.84 4.69 -4.07
N ASP A 43 -0.78 4.28 -4.76
CA ASP A 43 -0.47 4.76 -6.10
C ASP A 43 -1.49 4.26 -7.13
N ASN A 44 -1.96 3.01 -7.00
CA ASN A 44 -3.09 2.51 -7.77
C ASN A 44 -4.35 3.36 -7.54
N LEU A 45 -4.70 3.66 -6.29
CA LEU A 45 -5.84 4.49 -5.94
C LEU A 45 -5.74 5.89 -6.56
N ARG A 46 -4.57 6.52 -6.50
CA ARG A 46 -4.33 7.83 -7.14
C ARG A 46 -4.53 7.76 -8.65
N ASN A 47 -3.91 6.78 -9.31
CA ASN A 47 -3.98 6.61 -10.76
C ASN A 47 -5.43 6.38 -11.23
N VAL A 48 -6.16 5.51 -10.54
CA VAL A 48 -7.57 5.24 -10.83
C VAL A 48 -8.41 6.49 -10.63
N ASN A 49 -8.23 7.23 -9.53
CA ASN A 49 -9.00 8.44 -9.28
C ASN A 49 -8.76 9.51 -10.35
N THR A 50 -7.54 9.65 -10.85
CA THR A 50 -7.23 10.53 -11.99
C THR A 50 -8.00 10.09 -13.24
N ILE A 51 -7.90 8.81 -13.62
CA ILE A 51 -8.61 8.28 -14.80
C ILE A 51 -10.12 8.47 -14.67
N SER A 52 -10.69 8.11 -13.52
CA SER A 52 -12.12 8.24 -13.25
C SER A 52 -12.58 9.69 -13.34
N SER A 53 -11.84 10.62 -12.72
CA SER A 53 -12.20 12.05 -12.74
C SER A 53 -12.11 12.63 -14.15
N THR A 54 -11.10 12.24 -14.93
CA THR A 54 -10.98 12.65 -16.33
C THR A 54 -12.12 12.10 -17.18
N ALA A 55 -12.45 10.81 -17.04
CA ALA A 55 -13.56 10.20 -17.78
C ALA A 55 -14.91 10.87 -17.45
N ILE A 56 -15.17 11.14 -16.17
CA ILE A 56 -16.35 11.87 -15.72
C ILE A 56 -16.39 13.27 -16.33
N GLY A 57 -15.28 14.01 -16.28
CA GLY A 57 -15.20 15.37 -16.84
C GLY A 57 -15.48 15.40 -18.34
N VAL A 58 -14.92 14.46 -19.11
CA VAL A 58 -15.19 14.35 -20.56
C VAL A 58 -16.65 13.98 -20.83
N ALA A 59 -17.19 13.01 -20.10
CA ALA A 59 -18.60 12.62 -20.24
C ALA A 59 -19.54 13.80 -19.95
N MET A 60 -19.31 14.53 -18.86
CA MET A 60 -20.08 15.73 -18.50
C MET A 60 -19.97 16.81 -19.58
N ALA A 61 -18.79 17.05 -20.14
CA ALA A 61 -18.62 18.01 -21.22
C ALA A 61 -19.47 17.66 -22.45
N GLN A 62 -19.55 16.37 -22.81
CA GLN A 62 -20.38 15.91 -23.92
C GLN A 62 -21.88 16.02 -23.64
N MET A 63 -22.30 15.70 -22.40
CA MET A 63 -23.69 15.90 -21.96
C MET A 63 -24.11 17.37 -22.06
N LEU A 64 -23.21 18.31 -21.77
CA LEU A 64 -23.46 19.75 -21.89
C LEU A 64 -23.45 20.23 -23.35
N ALA A 65 -22.59 19.65 -24.20
CA ALA A 65 -22.45 20.02 -25.59
C ALA A 65 -23.67 19.59 -26.44
N VAL A 66 -24.22 18.40 -26.17
CA VAL A 66 -25.40 17.87 -26.87
C VAL A 66 -26.40 17.30 -25.85
N PRO A 67 -27.24 18.14 -25.23
CA PRO A 67 -28.13 17.70 -24.15
C PRO A 67 -29.12 16.59 -24.54
N ALA A 68 -29.51 16.52 -25.82
CA ALA A 68 -30.39 15.46 -26.33
C ALA A 68 -29.76 14.05 -26.21
N ASP A 69 -28.43 13.98 -26.22
CA ASP A 69 -27.68 12.73 -26.17
C ASP A 69 -27.14 12.44 -24.77
N ALA A 70 -27.47 13.26 -23.76
CA ALA A 70 -26.85 13.21 -22.44
C ALA A 70 -26.95 11.81 -21.79
N GLU A 71 -28.08 11.13 -21.98
CA GLU A 71 -28.34 9.81 -21.40
C GLU A 71 -27.29 8.76 -21.80
N GLN A 72 -26.75 8.83 -23.03
CA GLN A 72 -25.78 7.87 -23.54
C GLN A 72 -24.43 7.90 -22.80
N TYR A 73 -24.11 9.02 -22.13
CA TYR A 73 -22.86 9.20 -21.39
C TYR A 73 -22.98 8.81 -19.92
N THR A 74 -24.20 8.65 -19.39
CA THR A 74 -24.45 8.23 -18.00
C THR A 74 -23.70 6.94 -17.62
N PRO A 75 -23.67 5.88 -18.45
CA PRO A 75 -22.94 4.65 -18.13
C PRO A 75 -21.44 4.87 -17.90
N ILE A 76 -20.82 5.82 -18.61
CA ILE A 76 -19.39 6.16 -18.45
C ILE A 76 -19.16 6.79 -17.07
N VAL A 77 -20.02 7.73 -16.67
CA VAL A 77 -19.95 8.36 -15.35
C VAL A 77 -20.12 7.32 -14.25
N THR A 78 -21.12 6.44 -14.37
CA THR A 78 -21.35 5.36 -13.40
C THR A 78 -20.17 4.39 -13.32
N ALA A 79 -19.62 3.96 -14.46
CA ALA A 79 -18.46 3.06 -14.48
C ALA A 79 -17.22 3.70 -13.84
N ALA A 80 -16.95 4.98 -14.14
CA ALA A 80 -15.84 5.72 -13.56
C ALA A 80 -15.97 5.89 -12.03
N GLN A 81 -17.18 6.17 -11.54
CA GLN A 81 -17.47 6.23 -10.09
C GLN A 81 -17.25 4.87 -9.43
N ALA A 82 -17.77 3.79 -10.03
CA ALA A 82 -17.60 2.44 -9.52
C ALA A 82 -16.13 2.02 -9.46
N LEU A 83 -15.33 2.41 -10.46
CA LEU A 83 -13.90 2.14 -10.48
C LEU A 83 -13.17 2.84 -9.33
N ALA A 84 -13.49 4.11 -9.06
CA ALA A 84 -12.91 4.86 -7.94
C ALA A 84 -13.29 4.23 -6.58
N THR A 85 -14.55 3.81 -6.41
CA THR A 85 -15.00 3.10 -5.21
C THR A 85 -14.29 1.76 -5.04
N SER A 86 -14.13 0.99 -6.12
CA SER A 86 -13.42 -0.29 -6.08
C SER A 86 -11.95 -0.11 -5.72
N ALA A 87 -11.26 0.89 -6.25
CA ALA A 87 -9.87 1.17 -5.89
C ALA A 87 -9.73 1.56 -4.41
N ALA A 88 -10.67 2.34 -3.87
CA ALA A 88 -10.67 2.69 -2.44
C ALA A 88 -10.88 1.46 -1.55
N ALA A 89 -11.78 0.56 -1.94
CA ALA A 89 -12.00 -0.70 -1.24
C ALA A 89 -10.76 -1.60 -1.30
N ASN A 90 -10.11 -1.69 -2.46
CA ASN A 90 -8.87 -2.47 -2.63
C ASN A 90 -7.74 -1.93 -1.76
N PHE A 91 -7.56 -0.60 -1.70
CA PHE A 91 -6.58 0.03 -0.81
C PHE A 91 -6.83 -0.34 0.67
N LEU A 92 -8.09 -0.31 1.12
CA LEU A 92 -8.44 -0.71 2.48
C LEU A 92 -8.10 -2.18 2.75
N VAL A 93 -8.44 -3.09 1.82
CA VAL A 93 -8.14 -4.52 1.93
C VAL A 93 -6.63 -4.76 2.00
N VAL A 94 -5.84 -4.12 1.13
CA VAL A 94 -4.38 -4.23 1.17
C VAL A 94 -3.82 -3.71 2.49
N GLY A 95 -4.29 -2.56 2.97
CA GLY A 95 -3.88 -1.99 4.26
C GLY A 95 -4.18 -2.92 5.44
N GLN A 96 -5.37 -3.53 5.47
CA GLN A 96 -5.74 -4.50 6.50
C GLN A 96 -4.87 -5.75 6.43
N ASN A 97 -4.70 -6.32 5.23
CA ASN A 97 -3.85 -7.50 5.03
C ASN A 97 -2.40 -7.23 5.43
N ALA A 98 -1.85 -6.06 5.09
CA ALA A 98 -0.51 -5.64 5.48
C ALA A 98 -0.35 -5.55 7.01
N ALA A 99 -1.35 -4.99 7.71
CA ALA A 99 -1.37 -4.92 9.17
C ALA A 99 -1.46 -6.33 9.81
N THR A 100 -2.26 -7.23 9.24
CA THR A 100 -2.35 -8.62 9.69
C THR A 100 -1.03 -9.36 9.49
N VAL A 101 -0.38 -9.21 8.33
CA VAL A 101 0.92 -9.84 8.07
C VAL A 101 1.99 -9.33 9.05
N LEU A 102 2.05 -8.01 9.27
CA LEU A 102 3.05 -7.42 10.16
C LEU A 102 2.84 -7.80 11.64
N SER A 103 1.60 -7.85 12.11
CA SER A 103 1.28 -8.24 13.49
C SER A 103 1.38 -9.75 13.73
N GLY A 104 1.19 -10.56 12.69
CA GLY A 104 1.33 -12.01 12.74
C GLY A 104 2.76 -12.51 12.61
N PHE A 105 3.71 -11.66 12.19
CA PHE A 105 5.11 -12.06 12.10
C PHE A 105 5.79 -12.01 13.48
N PRO A 106 6.47 -13.08 13.93
CA PRO A 106 7.10 -13.11 15.24
C PRO A 106 8.13 -11.99 15.36
N SER A 107 7.90 -11.09 16.32
CA SER A 107 8.78 -9.95 16.59
C SER A 107 9.77 -10.23 17.73
N LYS A 108 9.58 -11.32 18.48
CA LYS A 108 10.48 -11.94 19.47
C LYS A 108 10.08 -13.39 19.70
#